data_AF-D0USG9-F1
#
_entry.id   AF-D0USG9-F1
#
_cell.length_a   1.000
_cell.length_b   1.000
_cell.length_c   1.000
_cell.angle_alpha   90.00
_cell.angle_beta   90.00
_cell.angle_gamma   90.00
#
_symmetry.space_group_name_H-M   'P 1'
#
loop_
_entity.id
_entity.type
_entity.pdbx_description
1 polymer ?
#
loop_
_entity_poly.entity_id
_entity_poly.type
_entity_poly.pdbx_seq_one_letter_code
_entity_poly.pdbx_strand_id
1 'polypeptide(L)'
;IKACADKLQREMEEFGFPPKFPDEDEEENKDEQGSGDLTIKDKSKGKKSKSVAKSGAFKYQWQIMKSLNLNDEEIKKFADAEYWLEYFPPLAKKDLQMMGIKVDWRRSFITTDANPFYDSFVRWQFIRLKERDKIKFGKRYTIYSPKDG
;
A
#
# COMPACT_ATOMS: atom_id res chain seq x y z
N ILE A 1 3.25 -1.92 1.31
CA ILE A 1 3.30 -1.83 2.78
C ILE A 1 4.52 -1.02 3.20
N LYS A 2 5.75 -1.55 3.08
CA LYS A 2 6.98 -0.86 3.51
C LYS A 2 7.14 0.57 2.97
N ALA A 3 7.03 0.78 1.66
CA ALA A 3 7.13 2.14 1.08
C ALA A 3 6.09 3.14 1.62
N CYS A 4 4.89 2.69 2.01
CA CYS A 4 3.86 3.56 2.61
C CYS A 4 4.17 3.85 4.08
N ALA A 5 4.68 2.86 4.82
CA ALA A 5 5.15 3.00 6.19
C ALA A 5 6.35 3.97 6.27
N ASP A 6 7.31 3.83 5.36
CA ASP A 6 8.48 4.73 5.27
C ASP A 6 8.05 6.16 4.88
N LYS A 7 7.04 6.31 4.01
CA LYS A 7 6.46 7.62 3.69
C LYS A 7 5.80 8.26 4.93
N LEU A 8 5.07 7.50 5.75
CA LEU A 8 4.51 7.99 7.02
C LEU A 8 5.60 8.38 8.00
N GLN A 9 6.64 7.55 8.13
CA GLN A 9 7.77 7.83 9.01
C GLN A 9 8.44 9.16 8.63
N ARG A 10 8.71 9.37 7.33
CA ARG A 10 9.27 10.63 6.85
C ARG A 10 8.34 11.83 7.08
N GLU A 11 7.04 11.68 6.81
CA GLU A 11 6.07 12.75 7.07
C GLU A 11 6.01 13.12 8.56
N MET A 12 6.14 12.14 9.46
CA MET A 12 6.22 12.39 10.90
C MET A 12 7.52 13.09 11.32
N GLU A 13 8.64 12.71 10.72
CA GLU A 13 9.96 13.32 10.98
C GLU A 13 10.02 14.77 10.47
N GLU A 14 9.43 15.05 9.30
CA GLU A 14 9.46 16.37 8.66
C GLU A 14 8.42 17.35 9.24
N PHE A 15 7.19 16.89 9.50
CA PHE A 15 6.06 17.76 9.86
C PHE A 15 5.59 17.61 11.32
N GLY A 16 6.18 16.68 12.08
CA GLY A 16 5.87 16.42 13.49
C GLY A 16 4.64 15.54 13.73
N PHE A 17 4.14 15.54 14.97
CA PHE A 17 2.99 14.75 15.40
C PHE A 17 2.03 15.59 16.28
N PRO A 18 0.76 15.83 15.86
CA PRO A 18 0.21 15.55 14.53
C PRO A 18 0.88 16.42 13.45
N PRO A 19 1.10 15.90 12.23
CA PRO A 19 1.84 16.61 11.20
C PRO A 19 1.09 17.87 10.77
N LYS A 20 1.80 19.00 10.77
CA LYS A 20 1.32 20.26 10.21
C LYS A 20 1.93 20.43 8.83
N PHE A 21 1.15 20.09 7.81
CA PHE A 21 1.56 20.32 6.43
C PHE A 21 1.45 21.81 6.09
N PRO A 22 2.34 22.35 5.23
CA PRO A 22 2.18 23.71 4.72
C PRO A 22 0.83 23.88 4.04
N ASP A 23 0.10 24.95 4.39
CA ASP A 23 -1.08 25.38 3.65
C ASP A 23 -0.59 25.99 2.33
N GLU A 24 -0.77 25.26 1.21
CA GLU A 24 -0.52 25.79 -0.12
C GLU A 24 -1.83 26.39 -0.67
N ASP A 25 -2.13 27.62 -0.29
CA ASP A 25 -2.55 28.59 -1.30
C ASP A 25 -1.25 29.03 -2.03
N GLU A 26 -1.25 29.01 -3.36
CA GLU A 26 -0.16 29.48 -4.27
C GLU A 26 0.90 28.49 -4.79
N GLU A 27 0.50 27.34 -5.35
CA GLU A 27 1.05 26.95 -6.67
C GLU A 27 -0.09 26.44 -7.57
N GLU A 28 -0.22 27.06 -8.74
CA GLU A 28 -1.34 26.95 -9.68
C GLU A 28 -1.77 25.51 -10.00
N ASN A 29 -2.89 25.06 -9.43
CA ASN A 29 -3.80 24.14 -10.12
C ASN A 29 -4.94 24.97 -10.71
N LYS A 30 -4.67 25.64 -11.84
CA LYS A 30 -5.72 25.88 -12.83
C LYS A 30 -6.12 24.50 -13.35
N ASP A 31 -7.21 23.96 -12.83
CA ASP A 31 -8.34 23.47 -13.63
C ASP A 31 -9.40 22.85 -12.69
N GLU A 32 -10.40 23.69 -12.41
CA GLU A 32 -11.84 23.41 -12.26
C GLU A 32 -12.33 22.46 -11.16
N GLN A 33 -12.90 23.11 -10.13
CA GLN A 33 -13.95 22.59 -9.27
C GLN A 33 -15.13 22.02 -10.08
N GLY A 34 -15.60 20.85 -9.68
CA GLY A 34 -16.90 20.31 -10.07
C GLY A 34 -17.40 19.32 -9.04
N SER A 35 -18.22 19.78 -8.09
CA SER A 35 -19.09 18.90 -7.30
C SER A 35 -20.13 18.28 -8.23
N GLY A 36 -20.21 16.96 -8.30
CA GLY A 36 -21.31 16.30 -9.02
C GLY A 36 -21.03 14.86 -9.39
N ASP A 37 -21.76 13.97 -8.72
CA ASP A 37 -22.24 12.67 -9.17
C ASP A 37 -21.25 11.65 -9.79
N LEU A 38 -21.25 10.44 -9.21
CA LEU A 38 -20.50 9.28 -9.70
C LEU A 38 -21.16 8.68 -10.96
N THR A 39 -21.10 9.39 -12.09
CA THR A 39 -21.50 8.81 -13.38
C THR A 39 -20.27 8.25 -14.11
N ILE A 40 -20.19 6.92 -14.19
CA ILE A 40 -19.14 6.19 -14.91
C ILE A 40 -19.28 6.45 -16.42
N LYS A 41 -18.31 7.14 -17.05
CA LYS A 41 -18.15 7.19 -18.51
C LYS A 41 -16.87 6.48 -18.97
N ASP A 42 -17.01 5.95 -20.19
CA ASP A 42 -16.22 4.96 -20.95
C ASP A 42 -14.68 5.06 -20.88
N LYS A 43 -14.01 3.90 -20.72
CA LYS A 43 -12.57 3.72 -20.44
C LYS A 43 -11.72 3.40 -21.69
N SER A 44 -11.93 4.06 -22.82
CA SER A 44 -11.28 3.61 -24.07
C SER A 44 -10.10 4.45 -24.60
N LYS A 45 -9.75 5.64 -24.08
CA LYS A 45 -8.55 6.37 -24.55
C LYS A 45 -7.84 7.19 -23.46
N GLY A 46 -6.60 6.81 -23.10
CA GLY A 46 -5.65 7.69 -22.41
C GLY A 46 -4.82 7.03 -21.30
N LYS A 47 -3.51 6.83 -21.55
CA LYS A 47 -2.53 6.40 -20.53
C LYS A 47 -2.46 7.35 -19.31
N LYS A 48 -2.89 8.61 -19.45
CA LYS A 48 -2.90 9.63 -18.38
C LYS A 48 -4.12 9.56 -17.44
N SER A 49 -5.24 8.94 -17.85
CA SER A 49 -6.47 8.93 -17.05
C SER A 49 -6.43 7.94 -15.87
N LYS A 50 -5.50 6.97 -15.87
CA LYS A 50 -5.33 6.01 -14.76
C LYS A 50 -4.49 6.53 -13.61
N SER A 51 -3.54 7.44 -13.87
CA SER A 51 -2.72 8.08 -12.83
C SER A 51 -3.52 9.17 -12.10
N VAL A 52 -4.30 9.96 -12.84
CA VAL A 52 -5.18 10.99 -12.28
C VAL A 52 -6.30 10.37 -11.43
N ALA A 53 -6.88 9.23 -11.85
CA ALA A 53 -7.90 8.53 -11.05
C ALA A 53 -7.35 7.80 -9.80
N LYS A 54 -6.02 7.70 -9.65
CA LYS A 54 -5.35 7.07 -8.50
C LYS A 54 -4.72 8.08 -7.53
N SER A 55 -4.46 9.30 -7.97
CA SER A 55 -4.19 10.41 -7.07
C SER A 55 -5.53 10.83 -6.46
N GLY A 56 -5.90 10.21 -5.35
CA GLY A 56 -7.02 10.72 -4.54
C GLY A 56 -6.76 12.16 -4.11
N ALA A 57 -7.79 12.83 -3.59
CA ALA A 57 -7.75 14.22 -3.13
C ALA A 57 -6.73 14.53 -2.01
N PHE A 58 -5.90 13.55 -1.61
CA PHE A 58 -4.97 13.62 -0.50
C PHE A 58 -3.52 13.49 -1.00
N LYS A 59 -2.69 14.52 -0.74
CA LYS A 59 -1.27 14.62 -1.15
C LYS A 59 -0.37 13.78 -0.25
N TYR A 60 -0.70 13.73 1.05
CA TYR A 60 0.09 13.08 2.09
C TYR A 60 -0.49 11.73 2.52
N GLN A 61 0.39 10.80 2.90
CA GLN A 61 -0.03 9.49 3.37
C GLN A 61 -0.81 9.60 4.70
N TRP A 62 -0.42 10.54 5.57
CA TRP A 62 -1.15 10.81 6.81
C TRP A 62 -2.63 11.18 6.59
N GLN A 63 -2.90 11.99 5.58
CA GLN A 63 -4.28 12.40 5.22
C GLN A 63 -5.12 11.22 4.75
N ILE A 64 -4.52 10.28 4.00
CA ILE A 64 -5.17 9.04 3.57
C ILE A 64 -5.49 8.16 4.79
N MET A 65 -4.59 8.08 5.77
CA MET A 65 -4.83 7.30 6.98
C MET A 65 -5.94 7.93 7.85
N LYS A 66 -6.03 9.27 7.90
CA LYS A 66 -7.15 9.97 8.54
C LYS A 66 -8.49 9.70 7.88
N SER A 67 -8.54 9.59 6.55
CA SER A 67 -9.79 9.29 5.83
C SER A 67 -10.29 7.86 6.04
N LEU A 68 -9.43 6.97 6.54
CA LEU A 68 -9.81 5.64 7.03
C LEU A 68 -10.38 5.66 8.47
N ASN A 69 -10.68 6.84 9.02
CA ASN A 69 -11.20 7.04 10.37
C ASN A 69 -10.26 6.55 11.49
N LEU A 70 -8.94 6.59 11.24
CA LEU A 70 -7.92 6.24 12.23
C LEU A 70 -7.56 7.45 13.10
N ASN A 71 -7.32 7.20 14.39
CA ASN A 71 -6.84 8.23 15.33
C ASN A 71 -5.37 8.55 15.08
N ASP A 72 -4.95 9.79 15.36
CA ASP A 72 -3.55 10.21 15.16
C ASP A 72 -2.54 9.28 15.87
N GLU A 73 -2.82 8.89 17.12
CA GLU A 73 -1.97 7.94 17.88
C GLU A 73 -1.86 6.55 17.25
N GLU A 74 -2.89 6.12 16.53
CA GLU A 74 -2.92 4.84 15.83
C GLU A 74 -2.15 4.94 14.51
N ILE A 75 -2.32 6.05 13.77
CA ILE A 75 -1.59 6.34 12.52
C ILE A 75 -0.08 6.29 12.75
N LYS A 76 0.40 6.80 13.89
CA LYS A 76 1.81 6.71 14.29
C LYS A 76 2.35 5.27 14.28
N LYS A 77 1.56 4.28 14.68
CA LYS A 77 2.01 2.87 14.71
C LYS A 77 2.21 2.30 13.30
N PHE A 78 1.55 2.86 12.28
CA PHE A 78 1.74 2.47 10.88
C PHE A 78 3.04 2.99 10.26
N ALA A 79 3.85 3.76 10.99
CA ALA A 79 5.25 3.98 10.58
C ALA A 79 6.04 2.66 10.60
N ASP A 80 5.66 1.70 11.44
CA ASP A 80 6.18 0.35 11.38
C ASP A 80 5.39 -0.50 10.39
N ALA A 81 6.09 -1.17 9.48
CA ALA A 81 5.49 -2.03 8.47
C ALA A 81 4.85 -3.30 9.07
N GLU A 82 5.32 -3.77 10.23
CA GLU A 82 4.76 -4.95 10.91
C GLU A 82 3.33 -4.69 11.41
N TYR A 83 3.06 -3.48 11.91
CA TYR A 83 1.73 -3.12 12.39
C TYR A 83 0.65 -3.21 11.30
N TRP A 84 1.01 -2.99 10.04
CA TRP A 84 0.08 -3.18 8.91
C TRP A 84 -0.37 -4.64 8.77
N LEU A 85 0.53 -5.59 9.07
CA LEU A 85 0.26 -7.02 9.00
C LEU A 85 -0.63 -7.50 10.15
N GLU A 86 -0.67 -6.76 11.27
CA GLU A 86 -1.57 -7.05 12.38
C GLU A 86 -2.94 -6.40 12.17
N TYR A 87 -2.98 -5.18 11.65
CA TYR A 87 -4.19 -4.37 11.58
C TYR A 87 -5.13 -4.77 10.43
N PHE A 88 -4.60 -4.83 9.20
CA PHE A 88 -5.45 -4.98 8.01
C PHE A 88 -5.95 -6.41 7.75
N PRO A 89 -5.16 -7.49 7.97
CA PRO A 89 -5.64 -8.85 7.68
C PRO A 89 -6.89 -9.27 8.46
N PRO A 90 -7.05 -8.97 9.76
CA PRO A 90 -8.30 -9.23 10.48
C PRO A 90 -9.49 -8.44 9.93
N LEU A 91 -9.28 -7.18 9.53
CA LEU A 91 -10.33 -6.35 8.91
C LEU A 91 -10.79 -6.93 7.58
N ALA A 92 -9.84 -7.28 6.69
CA ALA A 92 -10.16 -7.91 5.42
C ALA A 92 -10.96 -9.21 5.62
N LYS A 93 -10.62 -10.02 6.63
CA LYS A 93 -11.38 -11.22 6.98
C LYS A 93 -12.82 -10.87 7.40
N LYS A 94 -13.00 -9.87 8.26
CA LYS A 94 -14.32 -9.42 8.72
C LYS A 94 -15.18 -8.93 7.55
N ASP A 95 -14.62 -8.12 6.66
CA ASP A 95 -15.33 -7.57 5.50
C ASP A 95 -15.76 -8.67 4.54
N LEU A 96 -14.88 -9.64 4.27
CA LEU A 96 -15.19 -10.79 3.43
C LEU A 96 -16.24 -11.71 4.08
N GLN A 97 -16.23 -11.86 5.41
CA GLN A 97 -17.30 -12.56 6.14
C GLN A 97 -18.64 -11.84 6.04
N MET A 98 -18.64 -10.51 6.16
CA MET A 98 -19.84 -9.68 5.99
C MET A 98 -20.39 -9.76 4.55
N MET A 99 -19.51 -9.89 3.56
CA MET A 99 -19.89 -10.14 2.17
C MET A 99 -20.54 -11.52 1.97
N GLY A 100 -20.34 -12.47 2.88
CA GLY A 100 -20.96 -13.79 2.83
C GLY A 100 -20.27 -14.78 1.88
N ILE A 101 -18.95 -14.62 1.65
CA ILE A 101 -18.22 -15.52 0.76
C ILE A 101 -18.04 -16.92 1.38
N LYS A 102 -18.09 -17.96 0.54
CA LYS A 102 -17.92 -19.36 0.96
C LYS A 102 -16.44 -19.76 1.01
N VAL A 103 -15.72 -19.29 2.02
CA VAL A 103 -14.28 -19.54 2.21
C VAL A 103 -14.00 -20.34 3.49
N ASP A 104 -13.05 -21.29 3.42
CA ASP A 104 -12.53 -21.99 4.60
C ASP A 104 -11.44 -21.17 5.30
N TRP A 105 -11.83 -20.44 6.34
CA TRP A 105 -10.97 -19.53 7.10
C TRP A 105 -9.81 -20.22 7.84
N ARG A 106 -9.83 -21.56 7.97
CA ARG A 106 -8.72 -22.31 8.60
C ARG A 106 -7.48 -22.37 7.71
N ARG A 107 -7.63 -22.02 6.43
CA ARG A 107 -6.56 -21.97 5.43
C ARG A 107 -6.06 -20.55 5.15
N SER A 108 -6.44 -19.58 5.96
CA SER A 108 -5.96 -18.20 5.86
C SER A 108 -4.55 -18.08 6.46
N PHE A 109 -3.64 -17.37 5.80
CA PHE A 109 -2.27 -17.15 6.26
C PHE A 109 -1.70 -15.82 5.74
N ILE A 110 -0.63 -15.34 6.37
CA ILE A 110 0.15 -14.16 5.95
C ILE A 110 1.36 -14.64 5.14
N THR A 111 1.78 -13.85 4.14
CA THR A 111 2.82 -14.22 3.15
C THR A 111 4.22 -13.72 3.46
N THR A 112 4.38 -12.92 4.51
CA THR A 112 5.69 -12.42 4.96
C THR A 112 6.39 -13.44 5.84
N ASP A 113 7.63 -13.15 6.20
CA ASP A 113 8.46 -13.89 7.15
C ASP A 113 7.87 -13.96 8.57
N ALA A 114 6.92 -13.08 8.90
CA ALA A 114 6.10 -13.18 10.11
C ALA A 114 5.37 -14.54 10.24
N ASN A 115 5.15 -15.26 9.14
CA ASN A 115 4.61 -16.62 9.15
C ASN A 115 5.73 -17.66 8.87
N PRO A 116 6.26 -18.33 9.91
CA PRO A 116 7.37 -19.27 9.74
C PRO A 116 7.02 -20.49 8.89
N PHE A 117 5.75 -20.91 8.86
CA PHE A 117 5.32 -22.06 8.05
C PHE A 117 5.37 -21.71 6.56
N TYR A 118 4.90 -20.52 6.19
CA TYR A 118 4.90 -20.09 4.80
C TYR A 118 6.31 -19.72 4.33
N ASP A 119 7.11 -19.08 5.17
CA ASP A 119 8.52 -18.82 4.89
C ASP A 119 9.31 -20.13 4.65
N SER A 120 9.12 -21.15 5.50
CA SER A 120 9.72 -22.47 5.29
C SER A 120 9.29 -23.11 3.96
N PHE A 121 8.02 -23.01 3.59
CA PHE A 121 7.51 -23.49 2.32
C PHE A 121 8.16 -22.79 1.11
N VAL A 122 8.27 -21.46 1.16
CA VAL A 122 8.92 -20.68 0.10
C VAL A 122 10.41 -21.00 0.02
N ARG A 123 11.11 -21.13 1.16
CA ARG A 123 12.52 -21.55 1.18
C ARG A 123 12.72 -22.90 0.51
N TRP A 124 11.89 -23.89 0.87
CA TRP A 124 11.89 -25.19 0.21
C TRP A 124 11.69 -25.05 -1.31
N GLN A 125 10.73 -24.24 -1.75
CA GLN A 125 10.48 -24.00 -3.18
C GLN A 125 11.71 -23.42 -3.89
N PHE A 126 12.36 -22.39 -3.32
CA PHE A 126 13.53 -21.76 -3.91
C PHE A 126 14.75 -22.67 -3.93
N ILE A 127 14.95 -23.50 -2.89
CA ILE A 127 15.99 -24.54 -2.88
C ILE A 127 15.77 -25.51 -4.04
N ARG A 128 14.55 -26.02 -4.23
CA ARG A 128 14.22 -26.94 -5.34
C ARG A 128 14.38 -26.30 -6.71
N LEU A 129 14.05 -25.02 -6.85
CA LEU A 129 14.25 -24.28 -8.11
C LEU A 129 15.74 -24.08 -8.42
N LYS A 130 16.56 -23.86 -7.39
CA LYS A 130 18.02 -23.77 -7.53
C LYS A 130 18.63 -25.11 -7.92
N GLU A 131 18.23 -26.21 -7.27
CA GLU A 131 18.67 -27.58 -7.59
C GLU A 131 18.34 -27.99 -9.04
N ARG A 132 17.24 -27.45 -9.60
CA ARG A 132 16.80 -27.72 -10.98
C ARG A 132 17.31 -26.69 -12.00
N ASP A 133 18.31 -25.90 -11.63
CA ASP A 133 18.91 -24.88 -12.49
C ASP A 133 17.93 -23.82 -13.05
N LYS A 134 16.81 -23.59 -12.36
CA LYS A 134 15.82 -22.57 -12.74
C LYS A 134 16.16 -21.18 -12.20
N ILE A 135 17.01 -21.11 -11.18
CA ILE A 135 17.52 -19.84 -10.63
C ILE A 135 18.97 -19.68 -11.06
N LYS A 136 19.26 -18.59 -11.78
CA LYS A 136 20.61 -18.25 -12.24
C LYS A 136 20.97 -16.85 -11.75
N PHE A 137 22.22 -16.66 -11.36
CA PHE A 137 22.76 -15.36 -10.98
C PHE A 137 23.59 -14.79 -12.14
N GLY A 138 23.43 -13.49 -12.43
CA GLY A 138 24.16 -12.82 -13.50
C GLY A 138 23.65 -11.41 -13.75
N LYS A 139 24.44 -10.60 -14.47
CA LYS A 139 24.04 -9.23 -14.85
C LYS A 139 22.97 -9.30 -15.93
N ARG A 140 21.82 -8.66 -15.67
CA ARG A 140 20.72 -8.54 -16.63
C ARG A 140 20.16 -7.13 -16.59
N TYR A 141 19.74 -6.64 -17.75
CA TYR A 141 19.00 -5.38 -17.82
C TYR A 141 17.63 -5.57 -17.20
N THR A 142 17.35 -4.78 -16.17
CA THR A 142 16.08 -4.75 -15.45
C THR A 142 15.69 -3.30 -15.22
N ILE A 143 14.39 -3.02 -15.14
CA ILE A 143 13.94 -1.68 -14.75
C ILE A 143 14.35 -1.48 -13.30
N TYR A 144 15.11 -0.42 -13.06
CA TYR A 144 15.64 -0.08 -11.75
C TYR A 144 15.18 1.31 -11.34
N SER A 145 14.77 1.44 -10.08
CA SER A 145 14.42 2.72 -9.46
C SER A 145 15.55 3.08 -8.49
N PRO A 146 16.30 4.16 -8.74
CA PRO A 146 17.36 4.62 -7.83
C PRO A 146 16.87 5.02 -6.44
N LYS A 147 15.56 5.18 -6.25
CA LYS A 147 14.97 5.45 -4.94
C LYS A 147 14.72 4.18 -4.11
N ASP A 148 14.61 3.02 -4.76
CA ASP A 148 14.22 1.77 -4.13
C ASP A 148 15.37 0.79 -3.89
N GLY A 149 16.54 1.01 -4.51
CA GLY A 149 17.72 0.15 -4.36
C GLY A 149 18.94 0.92 -3.93
#